data_AF-A0A2V8R410-F1
#
_entry.id   AF-A0A2V8R410-F1
#
_cell.length_a   1.000
_cell.length_b   1.000
_cell.length_c   1.000
_cell.angle_alpha   90.00
_cell.angle_beta   90.00
_cell.angle_gamma   90.00
#
_symmetry.space_group_name_H-M   'P 1'
#
loop_
_entity.id
_entity.type
_entity.pdbx_description
1 polymer ?
#
loop_
_entity_poly.entity_id
_entity_poly.type
_entity_poly.pdbx_seq_one_letter_code
_entity_poly.pdbx_strand_id
1 'polypeptide(L)'
;MTSFYFPFALAVGGMLFYHLAQKSIPKEMNPFHATIIAYAIGIVLCFVCAFAYPGKRSLVGSVRESNWAVFVLGAAAASIELGFLLAYRVGWKLGVAAVATNVAVTAMLIPIGIIVFKDHLSLRNILGLIF
;
A
#
# COMPACT_ATOMS: atom_id res chain seq x y z
N MET A 1 2.05 -13.37 21.79
CA MET A 1 1.33 -13.76 20.56
C MET A 1 0.54 -12.56 20.04
N THR A 2 1.23 -11.53 19.54
CA THR A 2 0.58 -10.52 18.70
C THR A 2 0.07 -11.28 17.48
N SER A 3 -1.25 -11.44 17.44
CA SER A 3 -1.93 -12.46 16.64
C SER A 3 -1.57 -12.31 15.16
N PHE A 4 -1.21 -13.41 14.50
CA PHE A 4 -0.94 -13.48 13.06
C PHE A 4 -2.00 -12.74 12.22
N TYR A 5 -3.24 -12.70 12.72
CA TYR A 5 -4.38 -12.05 12.09
C TYR A 5 -4.44 -10.52 12.25
N PHE A 6 -3.75 -9.92 13.22
CA PHE A 6 -3.84 -8.47 13.46
C PHE A 6 -3.25 -7.64 12.30
N PRO A 7 -2.03 -7.90 11.80
CA PRO A 7 -1.50 -7.18 10.63
C PRO A 7 -2.37 -7.36 9.40
N PHE A 8 -2.92 -8.57 9.21
CA PHE A 8 -3.85 -8.85 8.11
C PHE A 8 -5.14 -8.04 8.22
N ALA A 9 -5.79 -8.03 9.39
CA ALA A 9 -7.00 -7.26 9.63
C ALA A 9 -6.76 -5.75 9.47
N LEU A 10 -5.61 -5.25 9.94
CA LEU A 10 -5.21 -3.85 9.78
C LEU A 10 -5.02 -3.50 8.31
N ALA A 11 -4.35 -4.36 7.53
CA ALA A 11 -4.14 -4.15 6.09
C ALA A 11 -5.46 -4.16 5.32
N VAL A 12 -6.34 -5.13 5.58
CA VAL A 12 -7.66 -5.22 4.95
C VAL A 12 -8.52 -4.01 5.32
N GLY A 13 -8.59 -3.65 6.61
CA GLY A 13 -9.31 -2.47 7.07
C GLY A 13 -8.79 -1.18 6.42
N GLY A 14 -7.47 -1.03 6.35
CA GLY A 14 -6.82 0.08 5.66
C GLY A 14 -7.19 0.15 4.18
N MET A 15 -7.14 -0.98 3.46
CA MET A 15 -7.55 -1.06 2.04
C MET A 15 -9.03 -0.72 1.82
N LEU A 16 -9.92 -1.14 2.73
CA LEU A 16 -11.33 -0.79 2.65
C LEU A 16 -11.55 0.73 2.75
N PHE A 17 -11.01 1.35 3.79
CA PHE A 17 -11.10 2.80 3.96
C PHE A 17 -10.39 3.56 2.85
N TYR A 18 -9.25 3.06 2.38
CA TYR A 18 -8.52 3.60 1.25
C TYR A 18 -9.40 3.72 0.01
N HIS A 19 -10.03 2.62 -0.44
CA HIS A 19 -10.86 2.64 -1.64
C HIS A 19 -12.09 3.53 -1.48
N LEU A 20 -12.75 3.48 -0.32
CA LEU A 20 -13.92 4.32 -0.02
C LEU A 20 -13.56 5.81 -0.04
N ALA A 21 -12.47 6.19 0.62
CA ALA A 21 -11.99 7.57 0.65
C ALA A 21 -11.59 8.03 -0.75
N GLN A 22 -10.78 7.25 -1.47
CA GLN A 22 -10.35 7.54 -2.84
C GLN A 22 -11.52 7.78 -3.80
N LYS A 23 -12.55 6.94 -3.73
CA LYS A 23 -13.76 7.11 -4.55
C LYS A 23 -14.57 8.35 -4.18
N SER A 24 -14.46 8.81 -2.94
CA SER A 24 -15.21 9.95 -2.39
C SER A 24 -14.51 11.29 -2.60
N ILE A 25 -13.24 11.30 -3.04
CA ILE A 25 -12.53 12.54 -3.37
C ILE A 25 -13.24 13.24 -4.54
N PRO A 26 -13.57 14.54 -4.42
CA PRO A 26 -14.22 15.30 -5.48
C PRO A 26 -13.44 15.22 -6.80
N LYS A 27 -14.16 15.11 -7.92
CA LYS A 27 -13.55 14.97 -9.25
C LYS A 27 -12.89 16.26 -9.72
N GLU A 28 -13.39 17.38 -9.23
CA GLU A 28 -12.97 18.75 -9.52
C GLU A 28 -11.67 19.12 -8.80
N MET A 29 -11.36 18.42 -7.69
CA MET A 29 -10.13 18.64 -6.95
C MET A 29 -8.92 18.21 -7.80
N ASN A 30 -7.80 18.93 -7.73
CA ASN A 30 -6.58 18.47 -8.37
C ASN A 30 -6.07 17.18 -7.67
N PRO A 31 -5.78 16.08 -8.40
CA PRO A 31 -5.29 14.83 -7.82
C PRO A 31 -4.04 15.00 -6.96
N PHE A 32 -3.08 15.82 -7.40
CA PHE A 32 -1.84 16.06 -6.67
C PHE A 32 -2.10 16.78 -5.35
N HIS A 33 -3.01 17.77 -5.32
CA HIS A 33 -3.39 18.42 -4.06
C HIS A 33 -4.07 17.44 -3.10
N ALA A 34 -4.93 16.56 -3.60
CA ALA A 34 -5.57 15.53 -2.77
C ALA A 34 -4.54 14.59 -2.15
N THR A 35 -3.59 14.10 -2.96
CA THR A 35 -2.50 13.22 -2.50
C THR A 35 -1.58 13.93 -1.51
N ILE A 36 -1.21 15.19 -1.74
CA ILE A 36 -0.39 15.98 -0.80
C ILE A 36 -1.06 16.07 0.58
N ILE A 37 -2.36 16.39 0.62
CA ILE A 37 -3.11 16.50 1.87
C ILE A 37 -3.23 15.14 2.56
N ALA A 38 -3.54 14.07 1.81
CA ALA A 38 -3.60 12.71 2.35
C ALA A 38 -2.26 12.27 2.96
N TYR A 39 -1.14 12.62 2.31
CA TYR A 39 0.19 12.29 2.79
C TYR A 39 0.59 13.09 4.01
N ALA A 40 0.21 14.37 4.09
CA ALA A 40 0.42 15.16 5.30
C ALA A 40 -0.29 14.50 6.50
N ILE A 41 -1.54 14.06 6.34
CA ILE A 41 -2.27 13.33 7.39
C ILE A 41 -1.57 12.00 7.73
N GLY A 42 -1.16 11.22 6.72
CA GLY A 42 -0.43 9.97 6.91
C GLY A 42 0.89 10.17 7.67
N ILE A 43 1.65 11.21 7.34
CA ILE A 43 2.90 11.57 8.04
C ILE A 43 2.61 11.92 9.49
N VAL A 44 1.58 12.72 9.77
CA VAL A 44 1.19 13.06 11.15
C VAL A 44 0.82 11.79 11.94
N LEU A 45 0.04 10.88 11.37
CA LEU A 45 -0.31 9.61 12.00
C LEU A 45 0.93 8.76 12.27
N CYS A 46 1.83 8.62 11.29
CA CYS A 46 3.09 7.90 11.46
C CYS A 46 3.96 8.53 12.56
N PHE A 47 4.00 9.86 12.63
CA PHE A 47 4.76 10.58 13.65
C PHE A 47 4.19 10.28 15.05
N VAL A 48 2.88 10.39 15.24
CA VAL A 48 2.20 10.03 16.51
C VAL A 48 2.48 8.58 16.91
N CYS A 49 2.36 7.64 15.97
CA CYS A 49 2.67 6.23 16.21
C CYS A 49 4.14 6.00 16.57
N ALA A 50 5.07 6.74 15.96
CA ALA A 50 6.49 6.65 16.28
C ALA A 50 6.81 7.13 17.70
N PHE A 51 6.05 8.08 18.27
CA PHE A 51 6.17 8.43 19.70
C PHE A 51 5.59 7.36 20.61
N ALA A 52 4.48 6.72 20.21
CA ALA A 52 3.87 5.64 20.99
C ALA A 52 4.73 4.36 20.99
N TYR A 53 5.48 4.13 19.91
CA TYR A 53 6.38 2.98 19.73
C TYR A 53 7.79 3.44 19.37
N PRO A 54 8.56 3.96 20.34
CA PRO A 54 9.89 4.48 20.08
C PRO A 54 10.85 3.34 19.70
N GLY A 55 11.48 3.48 18.54
CA GLY A 55 12.56 2.60 18.09
C GLY A 55 13.85 2.81 18.89
N LYS A 56 14.84 1.93 18.66
CA LYS A 56 16.17 2.04 19.31
C LYS A 56 17.00 3.25 18.84
N ARG A 57 16.60 3.89 17.73
CA ARG A 57 17.32 5.01 17.11
C ARG A 57 16.37 6.18 16.91
N SER A 58 16.93 7.39 16.93
CA SER A 58 16.20 8.62 16.62
C SER A 58 15.82 8.68 15.15
N LEU A 59 14.79 9.45 14.80
CA LEU A 59 14.36 9.67 13.42
C LEU A 59 15.51 10.15 12.51
N VAL A 60 16.36 11.05 13.03
CA VAL A 60 17.55 11.56 12.32
C VAL A 60 18.56 10.43 12.05
N GLY A 61 18.69 9.48 12.99
CA GLY A 61 19.51 8.28 12.79
C GLY A 61 18.96 7.37 11.70
N SER A 62 17.63 7.21 11.62
CA SER A 62 16.97 6.40 10.58
C SER A 62 17.07 7.00 9.18
N VAL A 63 17.18 8.32 9.05
CA VAL A 63 17.44 8.96 7.74
C VAL A 63 18.79 8.52 7.17
N ARG A 64 19.81 8.35 8.02
CA ARG A 64 21.13 7.86 7.59
C ARG A 64 21.13 6.39 7.18
N GLU A 65 20.18 5.60 7.66
CA GLU A 65 20.01 4.19 7.26
C GLU A 65 19.10 4.00 6.06
N SER A 66 18.42 5.08 5.64
CA SER A 66 17.53 5.02 4.48
C SER A 66 18.33 4.70 3.23
N ASN A 67 17.85 3.72 2.48
CA ASN A 67 18.46 3.28 1.23
C ASN A 67 17.52 3.61 0.06
N TRP A 68 17.94 3.20 -1.14
CA TRP A 68 17.17 3.40 -2.38
C TRP A 68 15.72 2.88 -2.28
N ALA A 69 15.46 1.83 -1.49
CA ALA A 69 14.13 1.25 -1.36
C ALA A 69 13.14 2.21 -0.67
N VAL A 70 13.60 3.04 0.27
CA VAL A 70 12.74 4.05 0.94
C VAL A 70 12.27 5.10 -0.07
N PHE A 71 13.16 5.53 -0.97
CA PHE A 71 12.83 6.48 -2.03
C PHE A 71 11.87 5.89 -3.06
N VAL A 72 12.13 4.64 -3.48
CA VAL A 72 11.24 3.90 -4.39
C VAL A 72 9.87 3.68 -3.76
N LEU A 73 9.79 3.37 -2.47
CA LEU A 73 8.53 3.22 -1.74
C LEU A 73 7.68 4.50 -1.82
N GLY A 74 8.27 5.67 -1.59
CA GLY A 74 7.57 6.95 -1.68
C GLY A 74 7.03 7.24 -3.09
N ALA A 75 7.86 7.03 -4.12
CA ALA A 75 7.46 7.21 -5.51
C ALA A 75 6.37 6.20 -5.94
N ALA A 76 6.50 4.95 -5.52
CA ALA A 76 5.51 3.89 -5.80
C ALA A 76 4.18 4.21 -5.12
N ALA A 77 4.20 4.62 -3.84
CA ALA A 77 2.99 5.03 -3.13
C ALA A 77 2.26 6.17 -3.89
N ALA A 78 2.98 7.22 -4.30
CA ALA A 78 2.37 8.34 -5.02
C ALA A 78 1.73 7.90 -6.34
N SER A 79 2.39 6.98 -7.04
CA SER A 79 1.90 6.42 -8.30
C SER A 79 0.63 5.58 -8.10
N ILE A 80 0.56 4.80 -7.01
CA ILE A 80 -0.62 4.00 -6.65
C ILE A 80 -1.81 4.92 -6.32
N GLU A 81 -1.60 5.93 -5.48
CA GLU A 81 -2.63 6.91 -5.10
C GLU A 81 -3.23 7.58 -6.33
N LEU A 82 -2.36 8.11 -7.20
CA LEU A 82 -2.79 8.78 -8.43
C LEU A 82 -3.48 7.79 -9.39
N GLY A 83 -2.95 6.57 -9.51
CA GLY A 83 -3.53 5.52 -10.36
C GLY A 83 -4.97 5.17 -9.96
N PHE A 84 -5.21 4.92 -8.67
CA PHE A 84 -6.56 4.62 -8.18
C PHE A 84 -7.50 5.82 -8.28
N LEU A 85 -7.02 7.01 -7.93
CA LEU A 85 -7.80 8.24 -8.03
C LEU A 85 -8.27 8.48 -9.47
N LEU A 86 -7.35 8.36 -10.45
CA LEU A 86 -7.67 8.50 -11.87
C LEU A 86 -8.62 7.40 -12.35
N ALA A 87 -8.40 6.14 -11.96
CA ALA A 87 -9.29 5.03 -12.30
C ALA A 87 -10.73 5.30 -11.82
N TYR A 88 -10.89 5.81 -10.60
CA TYR A 88 -12.22 6.14 -10.06
C TYR A 88 -12.88 7.35 -10.72
N ARG A 89 -12.10 8.32 -11.20
CA ARG A 89 -12.61 9.47 -11.96
C ARG A 89 -13.14 9.08 -13.33
N VAL A 90 -12.45 8.19 -14.03
CA VAL A 90 -12.91 7.64 -15.33
C VAL A 90 -14.00 6.58 -15.17
N GLY A 91 -14.51 6.36 -13.95
CA GLY A 91 -15.73 5.60 -13.70
C GLY A 91 -15.53 4.16 -13.28
N TRP A 92 -14.30 3.72 -12.95
CA TRP A 92 -14.09 2.36 -12.46
C TRP A 92 -14.93 2.09 -11.21
N LYS A 93 -15.49 0.88 -11.16
CA LYS A 93 -16.22 0.36 -10.00
C LYS A 93 -15.22 0.03 -8.89
N LEU A 94 -15.63 0.23 -7.63
CA LEU A 94 -14.78 0.07 -6.46
C LEU A 94 -14.09 -1.31 -6.44
N GLY A 95 -14.90 -2.38 -6.52
CA GLY A 95 -14.42 -3.75 -6.49
C GLY A 95 -13.60 -4.15 -7.72
N VAL A 96 -13.94 -3.64 -8.90
CA VAL A 96 -13.21 -3.97 -10.15
C VAL A 96 -11.80 -3.38 -10.09
N ALA A 97 -11.65 -2.13 -9.66
CA ALA A 97 -10.32 -1.52 -9.51
C ALA A 97 -9.47 -2.27 -8.48
N ALA A 98 -10.04 -2.56 -7.31
CA ALA A 98 -9.33 -3.26 -6.25
C ALA A 98 -8.88 -4.66 -6.69
N VAL A 99 -9.78 -5.45 -7.26
CA VAL A 99 -9.49 -6.83 -7.69
C VAL A 99 -8.53 -6.85 -8.88
N ALA A 100 -8.80 -6.08 -9.93
CA ALA A 100 -7.96 -6.09 -11.13
C ALA A 100 -6.52 -5.67 -10.84
N THR A 101 -6.33 -4.61 -10.05
CA THR A 101 -4.98 -4.16 -9.67
C THR A 101 -4.27 -5.19 -8.79
N ASN A 102 -4.94 -5.74 -7.77
CA ASN A 102 -4.30 -6.73 -6.90
C ASN A 102 -3.99 -8.04 -7.62
N VAL A 103 -4.85 -8.51 -8.52
CA VAL A 103 -4.58 -9.70 -9.36
C VAL A 103 -3.39 -9.45 -10.27
N ALA A 104 -3.35 -8.30 -10.97
CA ALA A 104 -2.25 -7.96 -11.87
C ALA A 104 -0.91 -7.85 -11.12
N VAL A 105 -0.90 -7.17 -9.98
CA VAL A 105 0.30 -7.04 -9.13
C VAL A 105 0.72 -8.40 -8.59
N THR A 106 -0.21 -9.21 -8.10
CA THR A 106 0.08 -10.55 -7.57
C THR A 106 0.67 -11.45 -8.66
N ALA A 107 0.11 -11.43 -9.86
CA ALA A 107 0.62 -12.21 -10.99
C ALA A 107 2.07 -11.83 -11.36
N MET A 108 2.46 -10.56 -11.19
CA MET A 108 3.84 -10.11 -11.38
C MET A 108 4.74 -10.42 -10.18
N LEU A 109 4.24 -10.28 -8.95
CA LEU A 109 5.02 -10.48 -7.73
C LEU A 109 5.34 -11.96 -7.48
N ILE A 110 4.46 -12.89 -7.86
CA ILE A 110 4.73 -14.33 -7.70
C ILE A 110 6.06 -14.76 -8.35
N PRO A 111 6.28 -14.55 -9.67
CA PRO A 111 7.55 -14.94 -10.28
C PRO A 111 8.73 -14.14 -9.73
N ILE A 112 8.55 -12.87 -9.39
CA ILE A 112 9.60 -12.06 -8.75
C ILE A 112 9.98 -12.62 -7.38
N GLY A 113 9.00 -13.04 -6.57
CA GLY A 113 9.19 -13.68 -5.28
C GLY A 113 9.99 -14.98 -5.39
N ILE A 114 9.65 -15.82 -6.37
CA ILE A 114 10.38 -17.08 -6.62
C ILE A 114 11.81 -16.81 -7.08
N ILE A 115 12.02 -15.90 -8.04
CA ILE A 115 13.33 -15.71 -8.69
C ILE A 115 14.27 -14.88 -7.81
N VAL A 116 13.78 -13.75 -7.28
CA VAL A 116 14.59 -12.76 -6.56
C VAL A 116 14.66 -13.08 -5.07
N PHE A 117 13.51 -13.38 -4.46
CA PHE A 117 13.43 -13.62 -3.02
C PHE A 117 13.52 -15.10 -2.62
N LYS A 118 13.54 -16.01 -3.60
CA LYS A 118 13.63 -17.46 -3.43
C LYS A 118 12.51 -18.04 -2.58
N ASP A 119 11.31 -17.48 -2.70
CA ASP A 119 10.13 -17.98 -2.01
C ASP A 119 9.79 -19.40 -2.49
N HIS A 120 9.61 -20.32 -1.54
CA HIS A 120 9.16 -21.67 -1.83
C HIS A 120 7.63 -21.72 -1.92
N LEU A 121 7.11 -21.84 -3.13
CA LEU A 121 5.69 -22.13 -3.32
C LEU A 121 5.42 -23.61 -3.06
N SER A 122 4.57 -23.90 -2.09
CA SER A 122 4.04 -25.24 -1.91
C SER A 122 3.00 -25.54 -3.02
N LEU A 123 2.83 -26.82 -3.36
CA LEU A 123 1.77 -27.28 -4.29
C LEU A 123 0.37 -26.77 -3.91
N ARG A 124 0.13 -26.55 -2.60
CA ARG A 124 -1.12 -26.02 -2.08
C ARG A 124 -1.33 -24.53 -2.42
N ASN A 125 -0.25 -23.75 -2.45
CA ASN A 125 -0.28 -22.33 -2.84
C ASN A 125 -0.53 -22.19 -4.35
N ILE A 126 0.01 -23.10 -5.16
CA ILE A 126 -0.20 -23.11 -6.61
C ILE A 126 -1.66 -23.44 -6.94
N LEU A 127 -2.24 -24.44 -6.27
CA LEU A 127 -3.65 -24.79 -6.46
C LEU A 127 -4.59 -23.63 -6.06
N GLY A 128 -4.30 -22.92 -4.97
CA GLY A 128 -5.07 -21.74 -4.55
C GLY A 128 -4.87 -20.48 -5.39
N LEU A 129 -3.93 -20.49 -6.36
CA LEU A 129 -3.78 -19.40 -7.34
C LEU A 129 -4.60 -19.65 -8.61
N ILE A 130 -4.89 -20.92 -8.91
CA ILE A 130 -5.62 -21.35 -10.11
C ILE A 130 -7.14 -21.39 -9.85
N PHE A 131 -7.55 -21.57 -8.59
CA PHE A 131 -8.94 -21.74 -8.15
C PHE A 131 -9.38 -20.61 -7.23
#